data_AF-A0A378MAS0-F1
#
_entry.id   AF-A0A378MAS0-F1
#
_cell.length_a   1.000
_cell.length_b   1.000
_cell.length_c   1.000
_cell.angle_alpha   90.00
_cell.angle_beta   90.00
_cell.angle_gamma   90.00
#
_symmetry.space_group_name_H-M   'P 1'
#
loop_
_entity.id
_entity.type
_entity.pdbx_description
1 polymer ?
#
loop_
_entity_poly.entity_id
_entity_poly.type
_entity_poly.pdbx_seq_one_letter_code
_entity_poly.pdbx_strand_id
1 'polypeptide(L)'
;MPHFRRARYRDIPAIQQFIHSHYQANHILSKSKAMFVFEYFSGTNTLDQKQPINMFVLEEAAEIVAILGFYPDKTEYFLSLWSAKQGSVYGLLLLKEVEKTLTDKPLRIIGLSKQAEQLYSRLGYQVETLAYQYSEKRPLKAPISGTILTAEELESKQLPGIMDEQRYQKRFFQNPFTTYYFYYTPSGLVYVYKNTRQKRMISY
;
A
#
# COMPACT_ATOMS: atom_id res chain seq x y z
N MET A 1 2.02 26.93 15.08
CA MET A 1 1.59 25.64 15.66
C MET A 1 1.40 24.64 14.53
N PRO A 2 1.79 23.38 14.72
CA PRO A 2 1.57 22.33 13.73
C PRO A 2 0.07 22.11 13.47
N HIS A 3 -0.30 21.86 12.21
CA HIS A 3 -1.65 21.63 11.75
C HIS A 3 -1.78 20.20 11.22
N PHE A 4 -2.66 19.41 11.83
CA PHE A 4 -2.96 18.03 11.44
C PHE A 4 -4.14 18.00 10.48
N ARG A 5 -4.02 17.24 9.38
CA ARG A 5 -5.14 16.99 8.47
C ARG A 5 -4.95 15.73 7.62
N ARG A 6 -6.06 15.22 7.08
CA ARG A 6 -6.01 14.25 5.98
C ARG A 6 -5.52 14.94 4.70
N ALA A 7 -4.60 14.28 4.00
CA ALA A 7 -4.11 14.74 2.71
C ALA A 7 -5.18 14.60 1.63
N ARG A 8 -5.02 15.40 0.58
CA ARG A 8 -5.88 15.44 -0.62
C ARG A 8 -5.03 15.19 -1.85
N TYR A 9 -5.68 14.88 -2.97
CA TYR A 9 -4.99 14.62 -4.23
C TYR A 9 -4.02 15.75 -4.63
N ARG A 10 -4.40 17.02 -4.40
CA ARG A 10 -3.53 18.17 -4.69
C ARG A 10 -2.23 18.23 -3.88
N ASP A 11 -2.18 17.53 -2.73
CA ASP A 11 -1.00 17.52 -1.86
C ASP A 11 0.07 16.53 -2.34
N ILE A 12 -0.27 15.65 -3.31
CA ILE A 12 0.65 14.61 -3.80
C ILE A 12 2.01 15.19 -4.21
N PRO A 13 2.13 16.27 -5.01
CA PRO A 13 3.44 16.82 -5.36
C PRO A 13 4.29 17.21 -4.14
N ALA A 14 3.69 17.86 -3.14
CA ALA A 14 4.39 18.26 -1.92
C ALA A 14 4.80 17.04 -1.07
N ILE A 15 3.95 16.02 -1.00
CA ILE A 15 4.26 14.76 -0.31
C ILE A 15 5.39 14.00 -1.02
N GLN A 16 5.36 13.93 -2.36
CA GLN A 16 6.42 13.27 -3.13
C GLN A 16 7.76 13.97 -2.93
N GLN A 17 7.76 15.30 -2.90
CA GLN A 17 8.95 16.09 -2.57
C GLN A 17 9.42 15.82 -1.14
N PHE A 18 8.51 15.75 -0.17
CA PHE A 18 8.84 15.40 1.21
C PHE A 18 9.51 14.02 1.31
N ILE A 19 8.95 13.00 0.64
CA ILE A 19 9.52 11.64 0.61
C ILE A 19 10.93 11.68 0.01
N HIS A 20 11.12 12.44 -1.08
CA HIS A 20 12.41 12.58 -1.71
C HIS A 20 13.47 13.16 -0.75
N SER A 21 13.10 14.23 -0.03
CA SER A 21 14.04 14.98 0.82
C SER A 21 14.27 14.36 2.21
N HIS A 22 13.27 13.66 2.78
CA HIS A 22 13.27 13.29 4.20
C HIS A 22 13.08 11.79 4.46
N TYR A 23 12.72 10.99 3.46
CA TYR A 23 12.59 9.55 3.61
C TYR A 23 13.65 8.81 2.79
N GLN A 24 13.52 8.85 1.46
CA GLN A 24 14.47 8.24 0.54
C GLN A 24 14.32 8.86 -0.86
N ALA A 25 15.38 9.53 -1.33
CA ALA A 25 15.39 10.24 -2.62
C ALA A 25 14.92 9.38 -3.81
N ASN A 26 15.36 8.12 -3.85
CA ASN A 26 15.07 7.18 -4.93
C ASN A 26 13.82 6.31 -4.72
N HIS A 27 12.98 6.62 -3.73
CA HIS A 27 11.75 5.87 -3.46
C HIS A 27 10.79 5.91 -4.67
N ILE A 28 10.12 4.81 -5.00
CA ILE A 28 9.19 4.80 -6.15
C ILE A 28 8.05 5.82 -5.98
N LEU A 29 7.59 6.00 -4.73
CA LEU A 29 6.53 6.95 -4.42
C LEU A 29 6.97 8.41 -4.52
N SER A 30 8.26 8.75 -4.43
CA SER A 30 8.72 10.12 -4.67
C SER A 30 8.78 10.46 -6.17
N LYS A 31 8.78 9.44 -7.05
CA LYS A 31 8.95 9.61 -8.50
C LYS A 31 7.67 9.39 -9.29
N SER A 32 6.91 8.35 -8.96
CA SER A 32 5.76 7.91 -9.74
C SER A 32 4.47 8.35 -9.08
N LYS A 33 3.87 9.41 -9.62
CA LYS A 33 2.52 9.86 -9.22
C LYS A 33 1.48 8.75 -9.42
N ALA A 34 1.59 8.00 -10.51
CA ALA A 34 0.69 6.88 -10.79
C ALA A 34 0.79 5.79 -9.71
N MET A 35 2.00 5.45 -9.24
CA MET A 35 2.17 4.49 -8.15
C MET A 35 1.62 5.04 -6.84
N PHE A 36 1.85 6.33 -6.57
CA PHE A 36 1.33 6.99 -5.39
C PHE A 36 -0.19 6.93 -5.33
N VAL A 37 -0.86 7.28 -6.43
CA VAL A 37 -2.32 7.21 -6.56
C VAL A 37 -2.79 5.77 -6.41
N PHE A 38 -2.14 4.81 -7.06
CA PHE A 38 -2.49 3.40 -6.94
C PHE A 38 -2.49 2.92 -5.48
N GLU A 39 -1.46 3.26 -4.71
CA GLU A 39 -1.33 2.82 -3.31
C GLU A 39 -2.33 3.54 -2.38
N TYR A 40 -2.32 4.88 -2.40
CA TYR A 40 -2.99 5.68 -1.37
C TYR A 40 -4.34 6.26 -1.77
N PHE A 41 -4.81 6.03 -2.99
CA PHE A 41 -6.15 6.43 -3.42
C PHE A 41 -7.12 5.25 -3.32
N SER A 42 -8.30 5.52 -2.77
CA SER A 42 -9.41 4.55 -2.67
C SER A 42 -10.51 4.78 -3.70
N GLY A 43 -10.50 5.91 -4.42
CA GLY A 43 -11.49 6.25 -5.44
C GLY A 43 -11.16 5.73 -6.84
N THR A 44 -12.17 5.68 -7.70
CA THR A 44 -12.03 5.30 -9.12
C THR A 44 -11.50 6.48 -9.93
N ASN A 45 -10.19 6.57 -10.17
CA ASN A 45 -9.52 7.44 -11.15
C ASN A 45 -10.06 8.89 -11.32
N THR A 46 -10.68 9.46 -10.29
CA THR A 46 -11.16 10.84 -10.31
C THR A 46 -9.99 11.75 -9.99
N LEU A 47 -9.66 12.63 -10.94
CA LEU A 47 -8.67 13.72 -10.77
C LEU A 47 -9.19 14.85 -9.86
N ASP A 48 -10.13 14.55 -8.94
CA ASP A 48 -10.66 15.52 -8.01
C ASP A 48 -9.58 15.92 -7.01
N GLN A 49 -9.06 17.13 -7.20
CA GLN A 49 -8.03 17.76 -6.39
C GLN A 49 -8.41 17.89 -4.91
N LYS A 50 -9.71 17.86 -4.59
CA LYS A 50 -10.24 17.96 -3.23
C LYS A 50 -10.44 16.60 -2.56
N GLN A 51 -10.40 15.50 -3.30
CA GLN A 51 -10.66 14.17 -2.77
C GLN A 51 -9.59 13.78 -1.75
N PRO A 52 -9.98 13.33 -0.54
CA PRO A 52 -9.04 12.85 0.45
C PRO A 52 -8.36 11.57 -0.02
N ILE A 53 -7.10 11.41 0.38
CA ILE A 53 -6.32 10.19 0.15
C ILE A 53 -6.08 9.47 1.48
N ASN A 54 -5.62 8.24 1.43
CA ASN A 54 -5.30 7.43 2.62
C ASN A 54 -3.93 7.80 3.19
N MET A 55 -3.76 9.08 3.50
CA MET A 55 -2.57 9.63 4.12
C MET A 55 -2.92 10.84 4.97
N PHE A 56 -2.29 10.95 6.12
CA PHE A 56 -2.32 12.13 6.98
C PHE A 56 -1.00 12.89 6.86
N VAL A 57 -1.09 14.20 7.02
CA VAL A 57 0.06 15.11 7.04
C VAL A 57 0.01 15.97 8.29
N LEU A 58 1.19 16.31 8.79
CA LEU A 58 1.38 17.39 9.74
C LEU A 58 2.08 18.54 9.01
N GLU A 59 1.52 19.74 9.11
CA GLU A 59 2.06 20.94 8.48
C GLU A 59 2.54 21.92 9.53
N GLU A 60 3.67 22.59 9.29
CA GLU A 60 4.10 23.74 10.08
C GLU A 60 4.65 24.80 9.15
N ALA A 61 4.27 26.07 9.37
CA ALA A 61 4.65 27.20 8.51
C ALA A 61 4.36 26.95 7.01
N ALA A 62 3.22 26.31 6.71
CA ALA A 62 2.78 25.91 5.37
C ALA A 62 3.66 24.83 4.67
N GLU A 63 4.57 24.19 5.39
CA GLU A 63 5.34 23.05 4.91
C GLU A 63 4.87 21.74 5.53
N ILE A 64 4.87 20.66 4.75
CA ILE A 64 4.70 19.31 5.30
C ILE A 64 5.95 18.93 6.10
N VAL A 65 5.77 18.62 7.38
CA VAL A 65 6.84 18.24 8.30
C VAL A 65 6.79 16.78 8.74
N ALA A 66 5.64 16.11 8.55
CA ALA A 66 5.50 14.68 8.71
C ALA A 66 4.37 14.11 7.84
N ILE A 67 4.49 12.84 7.48
CA ILE A 67 3.50 12.07 6.71
C ILE A 67 3.26 10.71 7.36
N LEU A 68 2.04 10.20 7.24
CA LEU A 68 1.64 8.87 7.69
C LEU A 68 0.56 8.33 6.77
N GLY A 69 0.92 7.35 5.94
CA GLY A 69 0.00 6.62 5.07
C GLY A 69 -0.75 5.54 5.84
N PHE A 70 -1.87 5.06 5.27
CA PHE A 70 -2.57 3.90 5.80
C PHE A 70 -3.35 3.14 4.72
N TYR A 71 -3.66 1.89 4.99
CA TYR A 71 -4.53 1.06 4.16
C TYR A 71 -5.74 0.61 5.01
N PRO A 72 -6.96 1.04 4.66
CA PRO A 72 -8.16 0.56 5.32
C PRO A 72 -8.48 -0.87 4.87
N ASP A 73 -8.75 -1.75 5.83
CA ASP A 73 -9.37 -3.04 5.63
C ASP A 73 -10.75 -3.08 6.34
N LYS A 74 -11.51 -4.16 6.16
CA LYS A 74 -12.82 -4.35 6.79
C LYS A 74 -12.70 -4.27 8.32
N THR A 75 -11.67 -4.86 8.90
CA THR A 75 -11.52 -5.02 10.35
C THR A 75 -10.45 -4.13 10.97
N GLU A 76 -9.54 -3.56 10.19
CA GLU A 76 -8.38 -2.85 10.72
C GLU A 76 -7.82 -1.78 9.76
N TYR A 77 -6.96 -0.90 10.28
CA TYR A 77 -6.15 0.01 9.48
C TYR A 77 -4.69 -0.39 9.55
N PHE A 78 -4.05 -0.60 8.41
CA PHE A 78 -2.61 -0.83 8.34
C PHE A 78 -1.87 0.49 8.11
N LEU A 79 -1.14 0.97 9.10
CA LEU A 79 -0.29 2.15 8.94
C LEU A 79 0.91 1.83 8.06
N SER A 80 1.32 2.81 7.25
CA SER A 80 2.44 2.68 6.33
C SER A 80 3.13 4.03 6.08
N LEU A 81 4.36 3.99 5.59
CA LEU A 81 5.13 5.18 5.20
C LEU A 81 5.09 6.30 6.26
N TRP A 82 5.44 5.96 7.50
CA TRP A 82 5.57 6.92 8.58
C TRP A 82 6.93 7.62 8.49
N SER A 83 6.94 8.93 8.25
CA SER A 83 8.16 9.71 8.14
C SER A 83 7.97 11.15 8.62
N ALA A 84 9.02 11.73 9.17
CA ALA A 84 9.04 13.10 9.68
C ALA A 84 10.40 13.77 9.38
N LYS A 85 10.47 15.10 9.45
CA LYS A 85 11.75 15.81 9.41
C LYS A 85 12.68 15.24 10.49
N GLN A 86 13.92 14.94 10.13
CA GLN A 86 14.88 14.30 11.03
C GLN A 86 15.13 15.16 12.28
N GLY A 87 15.27 14.51 13.44
CA GLY A 87 15.53 15.19 14.71
C GLY A 87 14.32 15.92 15.32
N SER A 88 13.13 15.80 14.72
CA SER A 88 11.91 16.45 15.20
C SER A 88 10.97 15.51 15.95
N VAL A 89 10.02 16.08 16.70
CA VAL A 89 8.94 15.35 17.37
C VAL A 89 7.70 15.13 16.48
N TYR A 90 7.69 15.68 15.25
CA TYR A 90 6.50 15.72 14.40
C TYR A 90 5.94 14.33 14.05
N GLY A 91 6.80 13.32 13.93
CA GLY A 91 6.37 11.96 13.67
C GLY A 91 5.48 11.41 14.78
N LEU A 92 5.85 11.64 16.05
CA LEU A 92 5.08 11.22 17.21
C LEU A 92 3.79 12.02 17.36
N LEU A 93 3.85 13.33 17.15
CA LEU A 93 2.65 14.18 17.14
C LEU A 93 1.64 13.69 16.11
N LEU A 94 2.10 13.43 14.88
CA LEU A 94 1.25 12.91 13.80
C LEU A 94 0.64 11.55 14.16
N LEU A 95 1.42 10.62 14.71
CA LEU A 95 0.91 9.31 15.13
C LEU A 95 -0.20 9.45 16.17
N LYS A 96 -0.01 10.31 17.19
CA LYS A 96 -1.02 10.54 18.23
C LYS A 96 -2.30 11.18 17.69
N GLU A 97 -2.20 12.07 16.72
CA GLU A 97 -3.40 12.61 16.06
C GLU A 97 -4.11 11.57 15.19
N VAL A 98 -3.36 10.67 14.53
CA VAL A 98 -3.95 9.55 13.79
C VAL A 98 -4.65 8.55 14.71
N GLU A 99 -4.06 8.21 15.85
CA GLU A 99 -4.69 7.36 16.88
C GLU A 99 -6.03 7.92 17.37
N LYS A 100 -6.13 9.24 17.54
CA LYS A 100 -7.38 9.93 17.92
C LYS A 100 -8.40 10.01 16.79
N THR A 101 -7.93 9.95 15.54
CA THR A 101 -8.79 10.12 14.35
C THR A 101 -9.36 8.79 13.86
N LEU A 102 -8.57 7.73 13.90
CA LEU A 102 -8.92 6.39 13.41
C LEU A 102 -9.28 5.48 14.59
N THR A 103 -10.42 5.74 15.22
CA THR A 103 -10.84 5.03 16.45
C THR A 103 -11.82 3.90 16.21
N ASP A 104 -12.39 3.79 15.00
CA ASP A 104 -13.45 2.82 14.68
C ASP A 104 -12.91 1.39 14.47
N LYS A 105 -11.60 1.24 14.24
CA LYS A 105 -10.93 -0.04 14.03
C LYS A 105 -9.53 -0.05 14.64
N PRO A 106 -9.01 -1.23 15.02
CA PRO A 106 -7.62 -1.36 15.44
C PRO A 106 -6.62 -0.85 14.40
N LEU A 107 -5.55 -0.21 14.88
CA LEU A 107 -4.39 0.14 14.09
C LEU A 107 -3.37 -1.01 14.11
N ARG A 108 -2.87 -1.39 12.94
CA ARG A 108 -1.78 -2.36 12.78
C ARG A 108 -0.62 -1.74 12.05
N ILE A 109 0.58 -2.18 12.38
CA ILE A 109 1.79 -1.92 11.59
C ILE A 109 2.45 -3.26 11.30
N ILE A 110 2.96 -3.43 10.08
CA ILE A 110 3.68 -4.62 9.62
C ILE A 110 5.06 -4.22 9.12
N GLY A 111 6.02 -5.15 9.16
CA GLY A 111 7.38 -4.91 8.64
C GLY A 111 8.18 -3.90 9.46
N LEU A 112 8.07 -3.96 10.79
CA LEU A 112 8.84 -3.10 11.70
C LEU A 112 10.33 -3.45 11.66
N SER A 113 11.18 -2.42 11.78
CA SER A 113 12.58 -2.61 12.17
C SER A 113 12.68 -2.82 13.67
N LYS A 114 13.78 -3.41 14.15
CA LYS A 114 14.03 -3.59 15.60
C LYS A 114 13.94 -2.28 16.39
N GLN A 115 14.39 -1.17 15.81
CA GLN A 115 14.27 0.15 16.44
C GLN A 115 12.81 0.60 16.52
N ALA A 116 12.02 0.35 15.47
CA ALA A 116 10.60 0.68 15.46
C ALA A 116 9.80 -0.19 16.44
N GLU A 117 10.13 -1.48 16.59
CA GLU A 117 9.53 -2.37 17.60
C GLU A 117 9.65 -1.78 19.02
N GLN A 118 10.86 -1.34 19.40
CA GLN A 118 11.08 -0.71 20.71
C GLN A 118 10.28 0.58 20.88
N LEU A 119 10.19 1.39 19.83
CA LEU A 119 9.41 2.63 19.84
C LEU A 119 7.92 2.33 20.05
N TYR A 120 7.34 1.44 19.24
CA TYR A 120 5.92 1.10 19.32
C TYR A 120 5.56 0.43 20.65
N SER A 121 6.42 -0.45 21.17
CA SER A 121 6.24 -1.04 22.51
C SER A 121 6.19 0.02 23.60
N ARG A 122 7.09 1.02 23.58
CA ARG A 122 7.08 2.15 24.53
C ARG A 122 5.83 3.05 24.38
N LEU A 123 5.23 3.07 23.20
CA LEU A 123 3.98 3.79 22.94
C LEU A 123 2.73 2.99 23.35
N GLY A 124 2.90 1.78 23.88
CA GLY A 124 1.83 0.92 24.37
C GLY A 124 1.26 -0.05 23.34
N TYR A 125 1.88 -0.19 22.17
CA TYR A 125 1.46 -1.17 21.17
C TYR A 125 1.92 -2.58 21.56
N GLN A 126 1.06 -3.56 21.31
CA GLN A 126 1.44 -4.97 21.35
C GLN A 126 2.24 -5.30 20.09
N VAL A 127 3.50 -5.72 20.29
CA VAL A 127 4.41 -6.10 19.21
C VAL A 127 4.55 -7.61 19.19
N GLU A 128 4.26 -8.22 18.04
CA GLU A 128 4.32 -9.66 17.84
C GLU A 128 5.05 -10.01 16.55
N THR A 129 5.46 -11.28 16.44
CA THR A 129 6.10 -11.80 15.23
C THR A 129 5.03 -12.34 14.28
N LEU A 130 4.98 -11.80 13.06
CA LEU A 130 4.13 -12.32 12.01
C LEU A 130 4.78 -13.55 11.36
N ALA A 131 4.25 -14.74 11.64
CA ALA A 131 4.72 -15.99 11.04
C ALA A 131 4.14 -16.16 9.63
N TYR A 132 4.91 -15.81 8.60
CA TYR A 132 4.57 -16.17 7.22
C TYR A 132 4.91 -17.64 6.96
N GLN A 133 3.91 -18.44 6.60
CA GLN A 133 4.15 -19.75 5.99
C GLN A 133 4.32 -19.57 4.50
N TYR A 134 5.56 -19.67 4.03
CA TYR A 134 5.84 -19.83 2.61
C TYR A 134 5.76 -21.32 2.27
N SER A 135 4.76 -21.72 1.48
CA SER A 135 4.76 -23.04 0.89
C SER A 135 5.67 -23.04 -0.33
N GLU A 136 6.80 -23.73 -0.24
CA GLU A 136 7.63 -24.00 -1.40
C GLU A 136 6.88 -24.89 -2.39
N LYS A 137 7.15 -24.69 -3.69
CA LYS A 137 6.70 -25.57 -4.77
C LYS A 137 6.93 -27.03 -4.37
N ARG A 138 5.85 -27.76 -4.08
CA ARG A 138 5.85 -29.18 -4.39
C ARG A 138 5.60 -29.27 -5.89
N PRO A 139 6.53 -29.80 -6.71
CA PRO A 139 6.22 -30.07 -8.10
C PRO A 139 4.95 -30.91 -8.11
N LEU A 140 3.92 -30.43 -8.81
CA LEU A 140 2.70 -31.19 -9.02
C LEU A 140 3.11 -32.53 -9.61
N LYS A 141 2.86 -33.62 -8.87
CA LYS A 141 3.25 -34.98 -9.29
C LYS A 141 2.52 -35.47 -10.54
N ALA A 142 1.54 -34.70 -11.03
CA ALA A 142 0.85 -34.91 -12.29
C ALA A 142 0.55 -33.53 -12.94
N PRO A 143 0.48 -33.44 -14.28
CA PRO A 143 -0.05 -32.25 -14.93
C PRO A 143 -1.53 -32.11 -14.52
N ILE A 144 -1.82 -31.24 -13.56
CA ILE A 144 -3.21 -30.82 -13.34
C ILE A 144 -3.57 -30.04 -14.60
N SER A 145 -4.51 -30.53 -15.40
CA SER A 145 -5.05 -29.77 -16.54
C SER A 145 -5.60 -28.43 -16.02
N GLY A 146 -5.06 -27.34 -16.55
CA GLY A 146 -5.43 -26.00 -16.13
C GLY A 146 -5.17 -24.99 -17.25
N THR A 147 -5.83 -23.86 -17.14
CA THR A 147 -5.79 -22.80 -18.14
C THR A 147 -5.04 -21.61 -17.56
N ILE A 148 -4.09 -21.08 -18.35
CA ILE A 148 -3.48 -19.78 -18.05
C ILE A 148 -4.43 -18.71 -18.57
N LEU A 149 -4.84 -17.81 -17.68
CA LEU A 149 -5.72 -16.69 -17.97
C LEU A 149 -5.00 -15.38 -17.65
N THR A 150 -5.24 -14.35 -18.45
CA THR A 150 -4.95 -12.96 -18.09
C THR A 150 -5.96 -12.46 -17.05
N ALA A 151 -5.68 -11.29 -16.47
CA ALA A 151 -6.62 -10.62 -15.55
C ALA A 151 -8.01 -10.40 -16.19
N GLU A 152 -8.06 -9.88 -17.42
CA GLU A 152 -9.30 -9.61 -18.16
C GLU A 152 -10.08 -10.90 -18.46
N GLU A 153 -9.39 -11.98 -18.86
CA GLU A 153 -10.00 -13.29 -19.09
C GLU A 153 -10.50 -13.95 -17.80
N LEU A 154 -9.90 -13.62 -16.65
CA LEU A 154 -10.32 -14.14 -15.35
C LEU A 154 -11.57 -13.40 -14.84
N GLU A 155 -11.62 -12.07 -15.00
CA GLU A 155 -12.76 -11.22 -14.61
C GLU A 155 -14.02 -11.56 -15.42
N SER A 156 -13.88 -11.76 -16.73
CA SER A 156 -14.99 -12.14 -17.61
C SER A 156 -15.59 -13.53 -17.33
N LYS A 157 -14.88 -14.41 -16.60
CA LYS A 157 -15.30 -15.80 -16.35
C LYS A 157 -16.00 -16.03 -15.00
N GLN A 158 -16.13 -15.02 -14.13
CA GLN A 158 -16.80 -15.11 -12.81
C GLN A 158 -16.44 -16.39 -12.02
N LEU A 159 -15.15 -16.72 -11.91
CA LEU A 159 -14.72 -18.00 -11.37
C LEU A 159 -14.80 -18.03 -9.82
N PRO A 160 -15.36 -19.09 -9.21
CA PRO A 160 -15.52 -19.19 -7.76
C PRO A 160 -14.17 -19.35 -7.03
N GLY A 161 -14.08 -18.81 -5.81
CA GLY A 161 -12.99 -19.11 -4.88
C GLY A 161 -11.88 -18.05 -4.72
N ILE A 162 -12.03 -16.86 -5.28
CA ILE A 162 -11.10 -15.75 -4.97
C ILE A 162 -11.48 -15.17 -3.60
N MET A 163 -10.75 -15.56 -2.55
CA MET A 163 -10.85 -14.89 -1.25
C MET A 163 -10.46 -13.42 -1.38
N ASP A 164 -11.30 -12.52 -0.87
CA ASP A 164 -11.08 -11.07 -0.86
C ASP A 164 -10.96 -10.43 -2.27
N GLU A 165 -12.05 -10.56 -3.04
CA GLU A 165 -12.19 -10.10 -4.43
C GLU A 165 -11.75 -8.64 -4.64
N GLN A 166 -12.12 -7.70 -3.76
CA GLN A 166 -11.75 -6.29 -3.90
C GLN A 166 -10.23 -6.07 -3.83
N ARG A 167 -9.55 -6.75 -2.90
CA ARG A 167 -8.10 -6.67 -2.78
C ARG A 167 -7.41 -7.29 -3.99
N TYR A 168 -7.91 -8.43 -4.48
CA TYR A 168 -7.38 -9.07 -5.69
C TYR A 168 -7.57 -8.18 -6.91
N GLN A 169 -8.78 -7.64 -7.11
CA GLN A 169 -9.12 -6.67 -8.17
C GLN A 169 -8.14 -5.50 -8.17
N LYS A 170 -7.99 -4.80 -7.03
CA LYS A 170 -7.05 -3.67 -6.94
C LYS A 170 -5.60 -4.11 -7.20
N ARG A 171 -5.14 -5.20 -6.57
CA ARG A 171 -3.73 -5.59 -6.58
C ARG A 171 -3.24 -6.17 -7.91
N PHE A 172 -4.06 -6.96 -8.58
CA PHE A 172 -3.65 -7.74 -9.75
C PHE A 172 -4.32 -7.30 -11.05
N PHE A 173 -5.61 -6.92 -11.02
CA PHE A 173 -6.36 -6.57 -12.23
C PHE A 173 -6.19 -5.09 -12.58
N GLN A 174 -6.26 -4.21 -11.57
CA GLN A 174 -6.13 -2.76 -11.75
C GLN A 174 -4.68 -2.27 -11.66
N ASN A 175 -3.69 -3.18 -11.64
CA ASN A 175 -2.29 -2.81 -11.54
C ASN A 175 -1.75 -2.33 -12.90
N PRO A 176 -1.45 -1.03 -13.08
CA PRO A 176 -1.06 -0.51 -14.39
C PRO A 176 0.40 -0.81 -14.74
N PHE A 177 1.17 -1.42 -13.83
CA PHE A 177 2.61 -1.59 -13.97
C PHE A 177 3.04 -3.04 -14.22
N THR A 178 2.11 -3.99 -14.11
CA THR A 178 2.45 -5.41 -14.20
C THR A 178 1.29 -6.20 -14.78
N THR A 179 1.57 -6.96 -15.84
CA THR A 179 0.66 -7.99 -16.32
C THR A 179 0.83 -9.25 -15.48
N TYR A 180 -0.25 -9.65 -14.82
CA TYR A 180 -0.33 -10.89 -14.06
C TYR A 180 -1.02 -11.97 -14.89
N TYR A 181 -0.57 -13.20 -14.70
CA TYR A 181 -1.16 -14.41 -15.26
C TYR A 181 -1.61 -15.31 -14.13
N PHE A 182 -2.75 -15.95 -14.36
CA PHE A 182 -3.44 -16.76 -13.37
C PHE A 182 -3.52 -18.18 -13.89
N TYR A 183 -3.03 -19.14 -13.12
CA TYR A 183 -3.22 -20.56 -13.42
C TYR A 183 -4.46 -21.06 -12.71
N TYR A 184 -5.50 -21.35 -13.49
CA TYR A 184 -6.79 -21.81 -12.99
C TYR A 184 -7.01 -23.28 -13.30
N THR A 185 -7.54 -24.02 -12.32
CA THR A 185 -7.93 -25.43 -12.45
C THR A 185 -9.42 -25.57 -12.13
N PRO A 186 -10.09 -26.68 -12.48
CA PRO A 186 -11.49 -26.89 -12.10
C PRO A 186 -11.77 -26.74 -10.59
N SER A 187 -10.75 -26.97 -9.76
CA SER A 187 -10.77 -26.79 -8.30
C SER A 187 -10.54 -25.35 -7.80
N GLY A 188 -10.26 -24.40 -8.69
CA GLY A 188 -10.05 -22.99 -8.36
C GLY A 188 -8.71 -22.41 -8.84
N LEU A 189 -8.46 -21.15 -8.46
CA LEU A 189 -7.21 -20.45 -8.71
C LEU A 189 -6.07 -21.11 -7.93
N VAL A 190 -5.01 -21.50 -8.63
CA VAL A 190 -3.88 -22.20 -8.00
C VAL A 190 -2.67 -21.28 -7.85
N TYR A 191 -2.38 -20.46 -8.86
CA TYR A 191 -1.20 -19.59 -8.84
C TYR A 191 -1.43 -18.26 -9.54
N VAL A 192 -0.76 -17.22 -9.03
CA VAL A 192 -0.57 -15.93 -9.71
C VAL A 192 0.91 -15.77 -9.99
N TYR A 193 1.30 -15.51 -11.23
CA TYR A 193 2.69 -15.19 -11.55
C TYR A 193 2.80 -13.91 -12.38
N LYS A 194 3.88 -13.19 -12.11
CA LYS A 194 4.23 -11.92 -12.75
C LYS A 194 5.09 -12.18 -13.96
N ASN A 195 4.75 -11.60 -15.12
CA ASN A 195 5.67 -11.56 -16.25
C ASN A 195 6.63 -10.37 -16.06
N THR A 196 7.91 -10.67 -15.88
CA THR A 196 8.98 -9.68 -15.64
C THR A 196 9.66 -9.18 -16.91
N ARG A 197 9.17 -9.52 -18.11
CA ARG A 197 9.68 -8.89 -19.34
C ARG A 197 9.37 -7.40 -19.31
N GLN A 198 10.34 -6.60 -18.87
CA GLN A 198 10.34 -5.15 -18.95
C GLN A 198 10.00 -4.75 -20.39
N LYS A 199 8.86 -4.08 -20.60
CA LYS A 199 8.75 -3.17 -21.74
C LYS A 199 9.85 -2.13 -21.53
N ARG A 200 10.94 -2.21 -22.31
CA ARG A 200 11.85 -1.07 -22.46
C ARG A 200 10.99 0.10 -22.92
N MET A 201 10.74 1.07 -22.04
CA MET A 201 10.21 2.36 -22.47
C MET A 201 11.33 2.99 -23.31
N ILE A 202 11.16 2.94 -24.63
CA ILE A 202 11.91 3.79 -25.54
C ILE A 202 11.49 5.22 -25.18
N SER A 203 12.43 5.97 -24.63
CA SER A 203 12.31 7.40 -24.41
C SER A 203 12.41 8.06 -25.78
N TYR A 204 11.40 8.84 -26.15
CA TYR A 204 11.55 9.93 -27.12
C TYR A 204 11.67 11.24 -26.34
#